data_AF-A0A8J2K7U2-F1
#
_entry.id   AF-A0A8J2K7U2-F1
#
_cell.length_a   1.000
_cell.length_b   1.000
_cell.length_c   1.000
_cell.angle_alpha   90.00
_cell.angle_beta   90.00
_cell.angle_gamma   90.00
#
_symmetry.space_group_name_H-M   'P 1'
#
loop_
_entity.id
_entity.type
_entity.pdbx_description
1 polymer ?
#
loop_
_entity_poly.entity_id
_entity_poly.type
_entity_poly.pdbx_seq_one_letter_code
_entity_poly.pdbx_strand_id
1 'polypeptide(L)'
;MYLLGALLSLSLLAWASSEENLLELQSTTEGSENTTESILDWEAPAYIKKQFPYYLSGVDYENRPVVVLEWGKWNPSKITEEGGEDLLILRKYADQMMERMRTSFYKQALNDPEAKDDLAVLIDFDGLDLNQARSPATVKFFIEMSERVERVYHLFEYGFVVNGKKL
;
A
#
# COMPACT_ATOMS: atom_id res chain seq x y z
N MET A 1 17.07 -4.91 20.52
CA MET A 1 16.53 -3.54 20.32
C MET A 1 15.19 -3.68 19.59
N TYR A 2 14.15 -4.15 20.31
CA TYR A 2 12.82 -4.52 19.78
C TYR A 2 11.72 -4.03 20.73
N LEU A 3 11.79 -2.78 21.19
CA LEU A 3 10.92 -2.28 22.27
C LEU A 3 10.16 -0.99 21.94
N LEU A 4 10.45 -0.32 20.81
CA LEU A 4 9.74 0.90 20.42
C LEU A 4 8.53 0.63 19.50
N GLY A 5 8.52 -0.45 18.72
CA GLY A 5 7.39 -0.79 17.85
C GLY A 5 6.18 -1.40 18.56
N ALA A 6 6.39 -2.08 19.70
CA ALA A 6 5.32 -2.77 20.43
C ALA A 6 4.59 -1.89 21.48
N LEU A 7 5.13 -0.72 21.82
CA LEU A 7 4.57 0.18 22.83
C LEU A 7 3.67 1.28 22.23
N LEU A 8 3.80 1.57 20.93
CA LEU A 8 2.92 2.50 20.21
C LEU A 8 1.64 1.82 19.68
N SER A 9 1.67 0.51 19.48
CA SER A 9 0.50 -0.27 19.02
C SER A 9 -0.56 -0.47 20.11
N LEU A 10 -0.17 -0.56 21.39
CA LEU A 10 -1.11 -0.81 22.50
C LEU A 10 -1.86 0.43 22.99
N SER A 11 -1.34 1.65 22.77
CA SER A 11 -2.00 2.89 23.20
C SER A 11 -3.01 3.43 22.19
N LEU A 12 -2.91 3.06 20.91
CA LEU A 12 -3.86 3.44 19.85
C LEU A 12 -5.06 2.48 19.73
N LEU A 13 -4.89 1.22 20.16
CA LEU A 13 -5.97 0.22 20.24
C LEU A 13 -7.09 0.61 21.21
N ALA A 14 -6.82 1.49 22.17
CA ALA A 14 -7.82 2.04 23.09
C ALA A 14 -8.56 3.28 22.54
N TRP A 15 -8.11 3.85 21.42
CA TRP A 15 -8.70 5.05 20.80
C TRP A 15 -9.54 4.72 19.56
N ALA A 16 -9.23 3.62 18.86
CA ALA A 16 -9.91 3.19 17.63
C ALA A 16 -11.23 2.43 17.84
N SER A 17 -11.69 2.25 19.07
CA SER A 17 -12.91 1.47 19.38
C SER A 17 -14.20 2.30 19.51
N SER A 18 -14.20 3.59 19.14
CA SER A 18 -15.43 4.40 19.17
C SER A 18 -16.09 4.44 17.79
N GLU A 19 -17.40 4.16 17.75
CA GLU A 19 -18.25 4.23 16.54
C GLU A 19 -18.23 5.62 15.87
N GLU A 20 -17.81 6.66 16.59
CA GLU A 20 -17.69 8.04 16.09
C GLU A 20 -16.61 8.17 14.99
N ASN A 21 -15.54 7.38 15.04
CA ASN A 21 -14.45 7.45 14.03
C ASN A 21 -14.83 6.80 12.69
N LEU A 22 -15.81 5.88 12.68
CA LEU A 22 -16.31 5.27 11.44
C LEU A 22 -17.18 6.23 10.60
N LEU A 23 -17.83 7.19 11.25
CA LEU A 23 -18.69 8.18 10.59
C LEU A 23 -17.90 9.34 9.98
N GLU A 24 -16.78 9.77 10.58
CA GLU A 24 -15.89 10.78 9.98
C GLU A 24 -15.26 10.30 8.66
N LEU A 25 -14.93 9.00 8.56
CA LEU A 25 -14.42 8.37 7.33
C LEU A 25 -15.47 8.31 6.20
N GLN A 26 -16.75 8.22 6.52
CA GLN A 26 -17.83 8.26 5.52
C GLN A 26 -18.11 9.70 5.04
N SER A 27 -18.01 10.68 5.95
CA SER A 27 -18.27 12.09 5.62
C SER A 27 -17.22 12.73 4.70
N THR A 28 -15.99 12.21 4.67
CA THR A 28 -14.92 12.71 3.79
C THR A 28 -15.04 12.21 2.34
N THR A 29 -15.93 11.26 2.08
CA THR A 29 -16.24 10.75 0.72
C THR A 29 -17.43 11.44 0.03
N GLU A 30 -18.25 12.21 0.73
CA GLU A 30 -19.47 12.84 0.18
C GLU A 30 -19.29 14.32 -0.24
N GLY A 31 -18.15 14.67 -0.83
CA GLY A 31 -17.77 16.07 -1.02
C GLY A 31 -17.08 16.45 -2.32
N SER A 32 -17.37 15.84 -3.47
CA SER A 32 -17.15 16.50 -4.78
C SER A 32 -17.93 15.83 -5.92
N GLU A 33 -19.10 16.35 -6.24
CA GLU A 33 -19.76 16.15 -7.53
C GLU A 33 -19.01 16.92 -8.63
N ASN A 34 -18.06 16.27 -9.30
CA ASN A 34 -17.52 16.68 -10.60
C ASN A 34 -16.71 15.52 -11.18
N THR A 35 -17.36 14.62 -11.94
CA THR A 35 -16.73 13.56 -12.77
C THR A 35 -15.42 13.02 -12.21
N THR A 36 -15.43 12.51 -10.97
CA THR A 36 -14.27 11.83 -10.42
C THR A 36 -14.24 10.46 -11.08
N GLU A 37 -13.44 10.30 -12.14
CA GLU A 37 -13.06 8.96 -12.59
C GLU A 37 -12.66 8.16 -11.35
N SER A 38 -13.32 7.02 -11.13
CA SER A 38 -12.93 6.13 -10.05
C SER A 38 -11.44 5.87 -10.17
N ILE A 39 -10.71 5.92 -9.06
CA ILE A 39 -9.28 5.65 -9.08
C ILE A 39 -8.98 4.24 -9.62
N LEU A 40 -9.96 3.33 -9.58
CA LEU A 40 -9.90 2.00 -10.19
C LEU A 40 -9.97 2.05 -11.73
N ASP A 41 -10.68 3.01 -12.29
CA ASP A 41 -10.87 3.20 -13.74
C ASP A 41 -9.72 4.01 -14.38
N TRP A 42 -8.96 4.74 -13.56
CA TRP A 42 -7.81 5.51 -14.02
C TRP A 42 -6.71 4.62 -14.61
N GLU A 43 -6.33 4.82 -15.87
CA GLU A 43 -5.26 4.04 -16.49
C GLU A 43 -3.89 4.65 -16.20
N ALA A 44 -3.11 3.96 -15.37
CA ALA A 44 -1.78 4.43 -15.00
C ALA A 44 -0.81 4.41 -16.19
N PRO A 45 0.05 5.42 -16.35
CA PRO A 45 1.06 5.44 -17.40
C PRO A 45 1.97 4.20 -17.38
N ALA A 46 2.31 3.68 -18.55
CA ALA A 46 3.12 2.47 -18.70
C ALA A 46 4.48 2.56 -17.99
N TYR A 47 5.09 3.75 -17.96
CA TYR A 47 6.37 3.94 -17.28
C TYR A 47 6.25 3.71 -15.77
N ILE A 48 5.17 4.14 -15.12
CA ILE A 48 4.97 3.93 -13.68
C ILE A 48 4.75 2.46 -13.38
N LYS A 49 3.91 1.77 -14.16
CA LYS A 49 3.71 0.31 -14.02
C LYS A 49 5.04 -0.46 -14.12
N LYS A 50 5.95 0.01 -14.98
CA LYS A 50 7.29 -0.57 -15.16
C LYS A 50 8.25 -0.24 -14.01
N GLN A 51 8.23 0.98 -13.49
CA GLN A 51 9.13 1.42 -12.41
C GLN A 51 8.60 1.10 -11.02
N PHE A 52 7.35 0.66 -10.88
CA PHE A 52 6.70 0.35 -9.61
C PHE A 52 5.83 -0.92 -9.69
N PRO A 53 6.40 -2.07 -10.13
CA PRO A 53 5.63 -3.29 -10.31
C PRO A 53 5.10 -3.88 -8.99
N TYR A 54 3.86 -4.38 -9.05
CA TYR A 54 3.23 -5.20 -8.03
C TYR A 54 2.27 -6.18 -8.69
N TYR A 55 1.88 -7.23 -7.98
CA TYR A 55 0.81 -8.12 -8.40
C TYR A 55 0.10 -8.78 -7.22
N LEU A 56 -1.12 -9.26 -7.44
CA LEU A 56 -1.87 -10.05 -6.47
C LEU A 56 -1.61 -11.54 -6.73
N SER A 57 -1.19 -12.26 -5.68
CA SER A 57 -0.71 -13.64 -5.75
C SER A 57 -1.65 -14.59 -5.01
N GLY A 58 -2.91 -14.66 -5.42
CA GLY A 58 -3.88 -15.58 -4.82
C GLY A 58 -4.08 -15.33 -3.33
N VAL A 59 -4.13 -16.41 -2.55
CA VAL A 59 -4.39 -16.39 -1.10
C VAL A 59 -3.36 -17.24 -0.34
N ASP A 60 -3.13 -16.91 0.93
CA ASP A 60 -2.28 -17.68 1.83
C ASP A 60 -3.03 -18.86 2.51
N TYR A 61 -2.37 -19.49 3.48
CA TYR A 61 -2.91 -20.67 4.19
C TYR A 61 -4.06 -20.34 5.13
N GLU A 62 -4.27 -19.07 5.50
CA GLU A 62 -5.41 -18.61 6.29
C GLU A 62 -6.44 -17.88 5.42
N ASN A 63 -6.36 -18.06 4.10
CA ASN A 63 -7.26 -17.47 3.13
C ASN A 63 -7.17 -15.93 3.01
N ARG A 64 -6.02 -15.34 3.37
CA ARG A 64 -5.76 -13.90 3.14
C ARG A 64 -5.26 -13.67 1.73
N PRO A 65 -5.74 -12.65 1.01
CA PRO A 65 -5.09 -12.19 -0.21
C PRO A 65 -3.62 -11.85 0.00
N VAL A 66 -2.80 -12.32 -0.94
CA VAL A 66 -1.37 -12.01 -0.94
C VAL A 66 -1.09 -10.95 -1.98
N VAL A 67 -0.45 -9.86 -1.57
CA VAL A 67 0.15 -8.89 -2.49
C VAL A 67 1.66 -9.06 -2.53
N VAL A 68 2.22 -9.07 -3.74
CA VAL A 68 3.66 -9.08 -3.96
C VAL A 68 4.10 -7.71 -4.45
N LEU A 69 4.98 -7.08 -3.66
CA LEU A 69 5.66 -5.83 -3.98
C LEU A 69 7.09 -6.16 -4.40
N GLU A 70 7.40 -5.97 -5.70
CA GLU A 70 8.73 -6.25 -6.25
C GLU A 70 9.70 -5.10 -6.00
N TRP A 71 9.97 -4.85 -4.72
CA TRP A 71 10.73 -3.69 -4.25
C TRP A 71 12.07 -3.48 -4.95
N GLY A 72 12.85 -4.55 -5.16
CA GLY A 72 14.17 -4.40 -5.77
C GLY A 72 14.11 -3.98 -7.24
N LYS A 73 12.93 -4.05 -7.88
CA LYS A 73 12.70 -3.52 -9.23
C LYS A 73 12.20 -2.07 -9.23
N TRP A 74 11.88 -1.51 -8.07
CA TRP A 74 11.32 -0.17 -7.98
C TRP A 74 12.35 0.91 -8.26
N ASN A 75 11.98 1.93 -9.03
CA ASN A 75 12.88 3.05 -9.31
C ASN A 75 12.16 4.41 -9.24
N PRO A 76 11.86 4.91 -8.04
CA PRO A 76 11.16 6.19 -7.87
C PRO A 76 11.94 7.37 -8.45
N SER A 77 13.28 7.32 -8.45
CA SER A 77 14.11 8.36 -9.07
C SER A 77 13.84 8.50 -10.57
N LYS A 78 13.71 7.38 -11.31
CA LYS A 78 13.34 7.42 -12.73
C LYS A 78 11.94 7.98 -12.96
N ILE A 79 11.01 7.74 -12.04
CA ILE A 79 9.66 8.32 -12.11
C ILE A 79 9.73 9.84 -11.99
N THR A 80 10.58 10.36 -11.08
CA THR A 80 10.76 11.81 -10.93
C THR A 80 11.50 12.45 -12.10
N GLU A 81 12.44 11.74 -12.74
CA GLU A 81 13.20 12.21 -13.91
C GLU A 81 12.37 12.19 -15.20
N GLU A 82 11.59 11.14 -15.43
CA GLU A 82 10.76 10.97 -16.63
C GLU A 82 9.44 11.79 -16.54
N GLY A 83 8.96 12.07 -15.32
CA GLY A 83 7.68 12.73 -15.06
C GLY A 83 7.74 14.19 -14.59
N GLY A 84 8.92 14.75 -14.31
CA GLY A 84 9.10 16.19 -14.07
C GLY A 84 8.36 16.77 -12.85
N GLU A 85 8.43 16.10 -11.68
CA GLU A 85 7.75 16.42 -10.38
C GLU A 85 6.52 15.55 -10.03
N ASP A 86 6.25 14.45 -10.76
CA ASP A 86 4.99 13.73 -10.59
C ASP A 86 4.92 12.69 -9.44
N LEU A 87 5.30 13.12 -8.22
CA LEU A 87 4.96 12.38 -7.00
C LEU A 87 3.45 12.18 -6.85
N LEU A 88 2.64 13.05 -7.46
CA LEU A 88 1.18 12.95 -7.47
C LEU A 88 0.70 11.75 -8.29
N ILE A 89 1.22 11.52 -9.51
CA ILE A 89 0.84 10.30 -10.24
C ILE A 89 1.34 9.05 -9.50
N LEU A 90 2.56 9.06 -8.95
CA LEU A 90 3.03 7.90 -8.18
C LEU A 90 2.13 7.62 -6.97
N ARG A 91 1.72 8.66 -6.25
CA ARG A 91 0.74 8.55 -5.16
C ARG A 91 -0.61 8.04 -5.65
N LYS A 92 -1.13 8.58 -6.76
CA LYS A 92 -2.39 8.10 -7.37
C LYS A 92 -2.31 6.63 -7.77
N TYR A 93 -1.16 6.19 -8.27
CA TYR A 93 -0.93 4.79 -8.61
C TYR A 93 -0.87 3.89 -7.38
N ALA A 94 -0.21 4.35 -6.31
CA ALA A 94 -0.17 3.62 -5.05
C ALA A 94 -1.56 3.54 -4.40
N ASP A 95 -2.36 4.61 -4.47
CA ASP A 95 -3.75 4.61 -4.01
C ASP A 95 -4.61 3.65 -4.84
N GLN A 96 -4.46 3.66 -6.16
CA GLN A 96 -5.12 2.69 -7.03
C GLN A 96 -4.75 1.25 -6.65
N MET A 97 -3.47 1.00 -6.37
CA MET A 97 -3.00 -0.31 -5.92
C MET A 97 -3.71 -0.73 -4.61
N MET A 98 -3.79 0.17 -3.62
CA MET A 98 -4.50 -0.11 -2.37
C MET A 98 -6.00 -0.35 -2.56
N GLU A 99 -6.67 0.43 -3.41
CA GLU A 99 -8.10 0.21 -3.72
C GLU A 99 -8.34 -1.10 -4.48
N ARG A 100 -7.43 -1.49 -5.39
CA ARG A 100 -7.49 -2.79 -6.08
C ARG A 100 -7.30 -3.94 -5.10
N MET A 101 -6.39 -3.80 -4.14
CA MET A 101 -6.27 -4.74 -3.03
C MET A 101 -7.59 -4.80 -2.26
N ARG A 102 -8.08 -3.66 -1.74
CA ARG A 102 -9.34 -3.53 -1.00
C ARG A 102 -10.52 -4.23 -1.70
N THR A 103 -10.70 -3.95 -2.98
CA THR A 103 -11.75 -4.54 -3.82
C THR A 103 -11.62 -6.05 -3.95
N SER A 104 -10.39 -6.56 -4.03
CA SER A 104 -10.13 -8.00 -4.11
C SER A 104 -10.53 -8.71 -2.82
N PHE A 105 -10.28 -8.12 -1.64
CA PHE A 105 -10.80 -8.66 -0.37
C PHE A 105 -12.32 -8.71 -0.37
N TYR A 106 -13.00 -7.61 -0.71
CA TYR A 106 -14.46 -7.59 -0.71
C TYR A 106 -15.05 -8.66 -1.62
N LYS A 107 -14.47 -8.84 -2.82
CA LYS A 107 -14.90 -9.90 -3.74
C LYS A 107 -14.67 -11.28 -3.15
N GLN A 108 -13.57 -11.51 -2.43
CA GLN A 108 -13.32 -12.80 -1.81
C GLN A 108 -14.27 -13.06 -0.64
N ALA A 109 -14.43 -12.10 0.27
CA ALA A 109 -15.33 -12.21 1.43
C ALA A 109 -16.80 -12.43 1.05
N LEU A 110 -17.23 -11.89 -0.10
CA LEU A 110 -18.58 -12.16 -0.62
C LEU A 110 -18.75 -13.60 -1.11
N ASN A 111 -17.68 -14.26 -1.56
CA ASN A 111 -17.71 -15.61 -2.12
C ASN A 111 -17.26 -16.68 -1.12
N ASP A 112 -16.60 -16.29 -0.03
CA ASP A 112 -16.02 -17.18 0.96
C ASP A 112 -16.21 -16.60 2.37
N PRO A 113 -17.12 -17.18 3.19
CA PRO A 113 -17.36 -16.75 4.56
C PRO A 113 -16.15 -16.90 5.50
N GLU A 114 -15.14 -17.69 5.13
CA GLU A 114 -13.92 -17.87 5.91
C GLU A 114 -12.80 -16.89 5.49
N ALA A 115 -13.05 -16.04 4.50
CA ALA A 115 -12.08 -15.03 4.08
C ALA A 115 -11.77 -14.06 5.24
N LYS A 116 -10.49 -13.75 5.38
CA LYS A 116 -10.02 -12.76 6.34
C LYS A 116 -10.16 -11.34 5.79
N ASP A 117 -10.26 -10.39 6.72
CA ASP A 117 -10.37 -8.94 6.46
C ASP A 117 -9.01 -8.22 6.45
N ASP A 118 -7.92 -8.97 6.57
CA ASP A 118 -6.53 -8.52 6.55
C ASP A 118 -5.76 -9.11 5.35
N LEU A 119 -4.52 -8.63 5.16
CA LEU A 119 -3.70 -9.02 4.01
C LEU A 119 -2.27 -9.40 4.35
N ALA A 120 -1.75 -10.32 3.55
CA ALA A 120 -0.36 -10.74 3.58
C ALA A 120 0.44 -9.95 2.53
N VAL A 121 1.46 -9.21 2.98
CA VAL A 121 2.40 -8.52 2.08
C VAL A 121 3.65 -9.37 1.91
N LEU A 122 4.06 -9.60 0.67
CA LEU A 122 5.39 -10.12 0.35
C LEU A 122 6.20 -9.02 -0.33
N ILE A 123 7.30 -8.63 0.29
CA ILE A 123 8.21 -7.60 -0.22
C ILE A 123 9.48 -8.28 -0.73
N ASP A 124 9.66 -8.26 -2.05
CA ASP A 124 10.79 -8.89 -2.72
C ASP A 124 11.91 -7.87 -2.98
N PHE A 125 13.04 -8.06 -2.32
CA PHE A 125 14.22 -7.21 -2.43
C PHE A 125 15.17 -7.62 -3.57
N ASP A 126 14.82 -8.62 -4.38
CA ASP A 126 15.66 -9.04 -5.51
C ASP A 126 15.89 -7.90 -6.50
N GLY A 127 17.15 -7.68 -6.86
CA GLY A 127 17.57 -6.57 -7.72
C GLY A 127 17.78 -5.22 -7.02
N LEU A 128 17.52 -5.09 -5.71
CA LEU A 128 17.65 -3.80 -5.02
C LEU A 128 19.08 -3.21 -5.13
N ASP A 129 19.16 -1.97 -5.59
CA ASP A 129 20.34 -1.11 -5.55
C ASP A 129 20.27 -0.17 -4.33
N LEU A 130 21.37 -0.07 -3.57
CA LEU A 130 21.50 0.85 -2.45
C LEU A 130 21.32 2.32 -2.86
N ASN A 131 21.63 2.67 -4.11
CA ASN A 131 21.40 4.02 -4.62
C ASN A 131 19.91 4.35 -4.72
N GLN A 132 19.06 3.36 -5.02
CA GLN A 132 17.60 3.52 -5.00
C GLN A 132 17.14 3.81 -3.57
N ALA A 133 17.55 2.99 -2.60
CA ALA A 133 17.13 3.11 -1.21
C ALA A 133 17.54 4.44 -0.53
N ARG A 134 18.60 5.10 -1.02
CA ARG A 134 19.13 6.35 -0.46
C ARG A 134 18.61 7.61 -1.13
N SER A 135 17.83 7.49 -2.20
CA SER A 135 17.26 8.64 -2.90
C SER A 135 16.29 9.39 -1.99
N PRO A 136 16.43 10.72 -1.80
CA PRO A 136 15.50 11.50 -0.98
C PRO A 136 14.04 11.39 -1.44
N ALA A 137 13.80 11.30 -2.75
CA ALA A 137 12.47 11.10 -3.31
C ALA A 137 11.89 9.73 -2.92
N THR A 138 12.73 8.69 -2.95
CA THR A 138 12.37 7.33 -2.52
C THR A 138 12.01 7.33 -1.04
N VAL A 139 12.87 7.87 -0.17
CA VAL A 139 12.63 7.95 1.28
C VAL A 139 11.36 8.73 1.59
N LYS A 140 11.15 9.89 0.96
CA LYS A 140 9.95 10.71 1.15
C LYS A 140 8.69 9.96 0.75
N PHE A 141 8.68 9.35 -0.43
CA PHE A 141 7.56 8.55 -0.91
C PHE A 141 7.22 7.42 0.08
N PHE A 142 8.22 6.75 0.66
CA PHE A 142 7.97 5.69 1.63
C PHE A 142 7.38 6.15 2.94
N ILE A 143 7.85 7.27 3.47
CA ILE A 143 7.27 7.86 4.66
C ILE A 143 5.80 8.20 4.39
N GLU A 144 5.51 8.90 3.29
CA GLU A 144 4.15 9.30 2.94
C GLU A 144 3.21 8.10 2.72
N MET A 145 3.70 7.05 2.04
CA MET A 145 2.93 5.83 1.82
C MET A 145 2.68 5.06 3.11
N SER A 146 3.68 4.93 3.97
CA SER A 146 3.54 4.20 5.24
C SER A 146 2.48 4.87 6.13
N GLU A 147 2.57 6.19 6.30
CA GLU A 147 1.58 6.94 7.06
C GLU A 147 0.18 6.87 6.44
N ARG A 148 0.09 6.76 5.11
CA ARG A 148 -1.19 6.69 4.41
C ARG A 148 -1.84 5.33 4.57
N VAL A 149 -1.07 4.25 4.48
CA VAL A 149 -1.59 2.91 4.72
C VAL A 149 -2.04 2.75 6.17
N GLU A 150 -1.24 3.24 7.13
CA GLU A 150 -1.60 3.19 8.55
C GLU A 150 -2.87 3.98 8.86
N ARG A 151 -3.09 5.15 8.23
CA ARG A 151 -4.25 6.01 8.52
C ARG A 151 -5.53 5.61 7.78
N VAL A 152 -5.42 5.12 6.56
CA VAL A 152 -6.58 4.97 5.66
C VAL A 152 -7.02 3.53 5.54
N TYR A 153 -6.06 2.61 5.48
CA TYR A 153 -6.32 1.26 5.01
C TYR A 153 -6.41 0.27 6.16
N HIS A 154 -5.55 0.35 7.20
CA HIS A 154 -5.53 -0.62 8.30
C HIS A 154 -5.51 -2.09 7.81
N LEU A 155 -4.96 -2.36 6.62
CA LEU A 155 -5.13 -3.62 5.91
C LEU A 155 -4.04 -4.67 6.23
N PHE A 156 -2.93 -4.29 6.86
CA PHE A 156 -1.77 -5.17 7.01
C PHE A 156 -1.75 -5.87 8.37
N GLU A 157 -1.75 -7.21 8.35
CA GLU A 157 -1.50 -8.02 9.56
C GLU A 157 -0.01 -8.37 9.67
N TYR A 158 0.59 -8.87 8.58
CA TYR A 158 2.01 -9.18 8.53
C TYR A 158 2.63 -8.99 7.15
N GLY A 159 3.93 -8.70 7.15
CA GLY A 159 4.75 -8.57 5.96
C GLY A 159 5.95 -9.52 5.99
N PHE A 160 6.17 -10.25 4.89
CA PHE A 160 7.36 -11.06 4.68
C PHE A 160 8.36 -10.29 3.81
N VAL A 161 9.60 -10.25 4.24
CA VAL A 161 10.71 -9.75 3.44
C VAL A 161 11.48 -10.93 2.88
N VAL A 162 11.59 -11.00 1.55
CA VAL A 162 12.36 -12.04 0.86
C VAL A 162 13.51 -11.43 0.06
N ASN A 163 14.54 -12.23 -0.21
CA ASN A 163 15.73 -11.82 -0.97
C ASN A 163 16.45 -10.57 -0.42
N GLY A 164 16.36 -10.36 0.90
CA GLY A 164 17.06 -9.27 1.57
C GLY A 164 18.58 -9.42 1.46
N LYS A 165 19.28 -8.33 1.09
CA LYS A 165 20.75 -8.31 1.04
C LYS A 165 21.34 -8.07 2.43
N LYS A 166 22.38 -8.83 2.78
CA LYS A 166 23.24 -8.53 3.93
C LYS A 166 24.18 -7.40 3.53
N LEU A 167 24.06 -6.25 4.20
CA LEU A 167 24.90 -5.08 4.00
C LEU A 167 26.20 -5.16 4.79
#